data_AF-A0A0F2JLQ4-F1
#
_entry.id   AF-A0A0F2JLQ4-F1
#
_cell.length_a   1.000
_cell.length_b   1.000
_cell.length_c   1.000
_cell.angle_alpha   90.00
_cell.angle_beta   90.00
_cell.angle_gamma   90.00
#
_symmetry.space_group_name_H-M   'P 1'
#
loop_
_entity.id
_entity.type
_entity.pdbx_description
1 polymer ?
#
loop_
_entity_poly.entity_id
_entity_poly.type
_entity_poly.pdbx_seq_one_letter_code
_entity_poly.pdbx_strand_id
1 'polypeptide(L)'
;MTKRLRLIILLGLAISFCLIMFFLAINSFSSSPWQDWQTKYFQAQIKELQGTMSTVQGEEQVKKLEQEIKEWQEKKPAIQEIRLSNGRLERCTTCHIGLEEISASHPSDSIGCTVCHGGNALSVEEKTAHEGMYGGGHPGQLEVARLSCGGSSEVGQCHSGNRQEADNQVDLLTTALMASKGGELSMTRYMHGLDIPPRVLLKPGETAADVQTPFNHRVEEPKFQQNCLAVCHLNGGELPGQEVQANGCESCHVLSNTKHTYEGKDVTIPQSKTGYGISHRLTVQIPYTQCNQCHNQGTYKIDTMDFIPRQDLDRVKSSPPPDKESLETRWQNVYSPGLVFTKCEVNLDCIDCHTRKETMGDGEMYYSEWKALKIQCLDCHGTMASKPIEWKITDKSDMAWAEARINPVFPPLKMGDVILKTAKGEELAYVRQEEGKWFNYRKTNGEKYLIPQVIDSQCRQDPDKQSSEDCHKCHDASKDKPSSGGK
;
A
#
# COMPACT_ATOMS: atom_id res chain seq x y z
N MET A 1 -57.02 -4.19 -51.68
CA MET A 1 -55.54 -4.33 -51.65
C MET A 1 -55.18 -5.81 -51.82
N THR A 2 -54.43 -6.18 -52.85
CA THR A 2 -54.08 -7.60 -53.12
C THR A 2 -53.10 -8.13 -52.07
N LYS A 3 -53.14 -9.45 -51.77
CA LYS A 3 -52.19 -10.10 -50.84
C LYS A 3 -50.72 -9.76 -51.17
N ARG A 4 -50.38 -9.66 -52.46
CA ARG A 4 -49.05 -9.23 -52.95
C ARG A 4 -48.69 -7.80 -52.54
N LEU A 5 -49.62 -6.85 -52.66
CA LEU A 5 -49.36 -5.45 -52.31
C LEU A 5 -49.17 -5.29 -50.79
N ARG A 6 -49.92 -6.04 -49.96
CA ARG A 6 -49.71 -6.09 -48.50
C ARG A 6 -48.33 -6.64 -48.13
N LEU A 7 -47.89 -7.70 -48.81
CA LEU A 7 -46.58 -8.32 -48.56
C LEU A 7 -45.43 -7.38 -48.92
N ILE A 8 -45.52 -6.67 -50.05
CA ILE A 8 -44.51 -5.69 -50.48
C ILE A 8 -44.42 -4.51 -49.49
N ILE A 9 -45.56 -4.02 -49.00
CA ILE A 9 -45.59 -2.93 -48.01
C ILE A 9 -44.98 -3.38 -46.67
N LEU A 10 -45.29 -4.59 -46.21
CA LEU A 10 -44.70 -5.15 -44.98
C LEU A 10 -43.19 -5.36 -45.09
N LEU A 11 -42.71 -5.85 -46.24
CA LEU A 11 -41.26 -5.98 -46.52
C LEU A 11 -40.57 -4.61 -46.57
N GLY A 12 -41.17 -3.62 -47.22
CA GLY A 12 -40.64 -2.26 -47.28
C GLY A 12 -40.54 -1.61 -45.89
N LEU A 13 -41.57 -1.79 -45.05
CA LEU A 13 -41.56 -1.32 -43.66
C LEU A 13 -40.51 -2.03 -42.81
N ALA A 14 -40.35 -3.35 -42.96
CA ALA A 14 -39.32 -4.12 -42.25
C ALA A 14 -37.91 -3.69 -42.64
N ILE A 15 -37.64 -3.47 -43.94
CA ILE A 15 -36.34 -3.00 -44.43
C ILE A 15 -36.05 -1.58 -43.92
N SER A 16 -37.02 -0.66 -44.01
CA SER A 16 -36.86 0.69 -43.45
C SER A 16 -36.61 0.66 -41.94
N PHE A 17 -37.33 -0.20 -41.20
CA PHE A 17 -37.11 -0.36 -39.76
C PHE A 17 -35.69 -0.89 -39.45
N CYS A 18 -35.22 -1.90 -40.18
CA CYS A 18 -33.84 -2.40 -40.05
C CYS A 18 -32.80 -1.33 -40.38
N LEU A 19 -33.01 -0.53 -41.43
CA LEU A 19 -32.11 0.57 -41.79
C LEU A 19 -32.10 1.68 -40.74
N ILE A 20 -33.26 2.03 -40.17
CA ILE A 20 -33.36 3.00 -39.08
C ILE A 20 -32.64 2.48 -37.84
N MET A 21 -32.87 1.22 -37.46
CA MET A 21 -32.18 0.58 -36.33
C MET A 21 -30.66 0.53 -36.55
N PHE A 22 -30.21 0.25 -37.77
CA PHE A 22 -28.80 0.26 -38.14
C PHE A 22 -28.18 1.66 -38.04
N PHE A 23 -28.87 2.69 -38.55
CA PHE A 23 -28.43 4.08 -38.44
C PHE A 23 -28.40 4.56 -36.98
N LEU A 24 -29.40 4.19 -36.17
CA LEU A 24 -29.44 4.50 -34.74
C LEU A 24 -28.30 3.81 -33.98
N ALA A 25 -28.00 2.54 -34.31
CA ALA A 25 -26.89 1.80 -33.73
C ALA A 25 -25.53 2.43 -34.10
N ILE A 26 -25.34 2.83 -35.36
CA ILE A 26 -24.13 3.53 -35.79
C ILE A 26 -23.99 4.87 -35.06
N ASN A 27 -25.06 5.67 -35.02
CA ASN A 27 -25.01 6.99 -34.39
C ASN A 27 -24.76 6.90 -32.88
N SER A 28 -25.35 5.90 -32.21
CA SER A 28 -25.09 5.59 -30.81
C SER A 28 -23.65 5.12 -30.57
N PHE A 29 -23.11 4.30 -31.46
CA PHE A 29 -21.71 3.84 -31.37
C PHE A 29 -20.71 4.99 -31.62
N SER A 30 -20.96 5.88 -32.58
CA SER A 30 -20.09 7.02 -32.89
C SER A 30 -20.16 8.18 -31.89
N SER A 31 -21.13 8.16 -30.98
CA SER A 31 -21.30 9.17 -29.91
C SER A 31 -21.03 8.60 -28.52
N SER A 32 -20.42 7.42 -28.44
CA SER A 32 -20.19 6.75 -27.16
C SER A 32 -19.11 7.47 -26.34
N PRO A 33 -19.38 7.84 -25.07
CA PRO A 33 -18.46 8.62 -24.22
C PRO A 33 -17.05 8.04 -24.07
N TRP A 34 -16.87 6.73 -24.18
CA TRP A 34 -15.55 6.09 -24.08
C TRP A 34 -14.59 6.50 -25.21
N GLN A 35 -15.10 6.89 -26.38
CA GLN A 35 -14.27 7.35 -27.49
C GLN A 35 -13.55 8.66 -27.17
N ASP A 36 -14.19 9.52 -26.37
CA ASP A 36 -13.59 10.77 -25.90
C ASP A 36 -12.39 10.51 -25.00
N TRP A 37 -12.46 9.50 -24.12
CA TRP A 37 -11.34 9.10 -23.27
C TRP A 37 -10.16 8.60 -24.07
N GLN A 38 -10.39 7.74 -25.08
CA GLN A 38 -9.30 7.29 -25.96
C GLN A 38 -8.69 8.44 -26.77
N THR A 39 -9.54 9.35 -27.27
CA THR A 39 -9.07 10.52 -28.02
C THR A 39 -8.21 11.44 -27.14
N LYS A 40 -8.63 11.69 -25.90
CA LYS A 40 -7.83 12.44 -24.91
C LYS A 40 -6.49 11.75 -24.62
N TYR A 41 -6.50 10.43 -24.48
CA TYR A 41 -5.28 9.66 -24.29
C TYR A 41 -4.32 9.78 -25.48
N PHE A 42 -4.82 9.64 -26.72
CA PHE A 42 -3.99 9.80 -27.93
C PHE A 42 -3.39 11.20 -28.01
N GLN A 43 -4.18 12.24 -27.72
CA GLN A 43 -3.69 13.63 -27.66
C GLN A 43 -2.62 13.82 -26.58
N ALA A 44 -2.79 13.20 -25.40
CA ALA A 44 -1.79 13.24 -24.33
C ALA A 44 -0.47 12.59 -24.77
N GLN A 45 -0.52 11.42 -25.44
CA GLN A 45 0.67 10.76 -25.98
C GLN A 45 1.37 11.61 -27.06
N ILE A 46 0.61 12.22 -27.98
CA ILE A 46 1.17 13.14 -28.99
C ILE A 46 1.89 14.30 -28.32
N LYS A 47 1.28 14.90 -27.29
CA LYS A 47 1.88 16.04 -26.56
C LYS A 47 3.17 15.64 -25.83
N GLU A 48 3.22 14.45 -25.23
CA GLU A 48 4.41 13.89 -24.58
C GLU A 48 5.56 13.69 -25.59
N LEU A 49 5.25 13.12 -26.75
CA LEU A 49 6.22 12.91 -27.83
C LEU A 49 6.73 14.23 -28.42
N GLN A 50 5.85 15.21 -28.64
CA GLN A 50 6.23 16.55 -29.10
C GLN A 50 7.14 17.27 -28.09
N GLY A 51 6.85 17.14 -26.80
CA GLY A 51 7.70 17.65 -25.73
C GLY A 51 9.08 17.00 -25.76
N THR A 52 9.14 15.67 -25.87
CA THR A 52 10.41 14.92 -25.97
C THR A 52 11.21 15.35 -27.20
N MET A 53 10.56 15.45 -28.36
CA MET A 53 11.18 15.85 -29.62
C MET A 53 11.87 17.22 -29.55
N SER A 54 11.33 18.15 -28.75
CA SER A 54 11.92 19.48 -28.54
C SER A 54 13.25 19.47 -27.78
N THR A 55 13.57 18.37 -27.09
CA THR A 55 14.78 18.23 -26.25
C THR A 55 15.89 17.42 -26.92
N VAL A 56 15.58 16.69 -27.98
CA VAL A 56 16.50 15.76 -28.64
C VAL A 56 17.25 16.45 -29.78
N GLN A 57 18.54 16.15 -29.95
CA GLN A 57 19.42 16.80 -30.93
C GLN A 57 19.75 15.93 -32.16
N GLY A 58 19.41 14.63 -32.16
CA GLY A 58 19.71 13.71 -33.25
C GLY A 58 18.64 13.65 -34.34
N GLU A 59 19.02 13.85 -35.60
CA GLU A 59 18.10 13.84 -36.76
C GLU A 59 17.32 12.51 -36.90
N GLU A 60 17.99 11.38 -36.64
CA GLU A 60 17.36 10.05 -36.69
C GLU A 60 16.32 9.87 -35.58
N GLN A 61 16.59 10.39 -34.38
CA GLN A 61 15.68 10.33 -33.24
C GLN A 61 14.45 11.22 -33.48
N VAL A 62 14.64 12.40 -34.07
CA VAL A 62 13.54 13.28 -34.47
C VAL A 62 12.63 12.59 -35.50
N LYS A 63 13.19 11.99 -36.56
CA LYS A 63 12.40 11.25 -37.56
C LYS A 63 11.59 10.11 -36.95
N LYS A 64 12.17 9.38 -35.98
CA LYS A 64 11.46 8.32 -35.26
C LYS A 64 10.27 8.89 -34.46
N LEU A 65 10.47 9.99 -33.73
CA LEU A 65 9.40 10.63 -32.96
C LEU A 65 8.29 11.20 -33.86
N GLU A 66 8.64 11.77 -35.03
CA GLU A 66 7.66 12.23 -36.02
C GLU A 66 6.79 11.08 -36.54
N GLN A 67 7.40 9.92 -36.79
CA GLN A 67 6.66 8.73 -37.19
C GLN A 67 5.72 8.26 -36.08
N GLU A 68 6.20 8.16 -34.83
CA GLU A 68 5.36 7.77 -33.68
C GLU A 68 4.19 8.74 -33.47
N ILE A 69 4.42 10.06 -33.60
CA ILE A 69 3.36 11.07 -33.53
C ILE A 69 2.31 10.83 -34.62
N LYS A 70 2.75 10.57 -35.86
CA LYS A 70 1.84 10.29 -36.97
C LYS A 70 1.01 9.03 -36.73
N GLU A 71 1.62 7.97 -36.19
CA GLU A 71 0.91 6.73 -35.82
C GLU A 71 -0.19 7.01 -34.78
N TRP A 72 0.07 7.85 -33.77
CA TRP A 72 -0.96 8.27 -32.81
C TRP A 72 -2.04 9.16 -33.41
N GLN A 73 -1.70 10.05 -34.35
CA GLN A 73 -2.66 10.92 -35.03
C GLN A 73 -3.63 10.14 -35.92
N GLU A 74 -3.18 9.03 -36.51
CA GLU A 74 -4.00 8.17 -37.38
C GLU A 74 -4.83 7.15 -36.58
N LYS A 75 -4.54 6.96 -35.28
CA LYS A 75 -5.21 6.01 -34.41
C LYS A 75 -6.66 6.40 -34.18
N LYS A 76 -7.58 5.44 -34.33
CA LYS A 76 -9.02 5.63 -34.11
C LYS A 76 -9.46 4.94 -32.84
N PRO A 77 -10.44 5.51 -32.11
CA PRO A 77 -11.00 4.85 -30.95
C PRO A 77 -11.57 3.47 -31.31
N ALA A 78 -11.24 2.46 -30.51
CA ALA A 78 -11.70 1.10 -30.67
C ALA A 78 -11.84 0.43 -29.31
N ILE A 79 -12.83 -0.45 -29.17
CA ILE A 79 -13.00 -1.27 -27.96
C ILE A 79 -11.72 -2.07 -27.73
N GLN A 80 -11.19 -1.96 -26.51
CA GLN A 80 -10.04 -2.75 -26.05
C GLN A 80 -10.57 -3.90 -25.20
N GLU A 81 -9.94 -5.07 -25.34
CA GLU A 81 -10.29 -6.25 -24.56
C GLU A 81 -9.03 -6.88 -23.97
N ILE A 82 -9.08 -7.18 -22.68
CA ILE A 82 -8.13 -8.08 -22.03
C ILE A 82 -8.74 -9.48 -22.06
N ARG A 83 -7.97 -10.46 -22.52
CA ARG A 83 -8.35 -11.87 -22.45
C ARG A 83 -7.63 -12.52 -21.28
N LEU A 84 -8.41 -12.92 -20.28
CA LEU A 84 -7.90 -13.57 -19.08
C LEU A 84 -7.39 -14.99 -19.39
N SER A 85 -6.55 -15.52 -18.50
CA SER A 85 -5.99 -16.88 -18.58
C SER A 85 -7.05 -17.99 -18.75
N ASN A 86 -8.26 -17.77 -18.25
CA ASN A 86 -9.41 -18.68 -18.37
C ASN A 86 -10.30 -18.43 -19.60
N GLY A 87 -9.94 -17.47 -20.46
CA GLY A 87 -10.68 -17.11 -21.67
C GLY A 87 -11.80 -16.09 -21.49
N ARG A 88 -12.10 -15.64 -20.26
CA ARG A 88 -13.02 -14.51 -20.02
C ARG A 88 -12.43 -13.23 -20.61
N LEU A 89 -13.32 -12.29 -20.96
CA LEU A 89 -12.95 -11.00 -21.53
C LEU A 89 -13.33 -9.89 -20.55
N GLU A 90 -12.48 -8.87 -20.48
CA GLU A 90 -12.78 -7.61 -19.80
C GLU A 90 -12.48 -6.42 -20.72
N ARG A 91 -13.26 -5.34 -20.59
CA ARG A 91 -13.23 -4.17 -21.45
C ARG A 91 -12.90 -2.87 -20.71
N CYS A 92 -12.48 -2.95 -19.45
CA CYS A 92 -12.16 -1.78 -18.62
C CYS A 92 -11.11 -0.88 -19.28
N THR A 93 -10.12 -1.47 -19.95
CA THR A 93 -9.08 -0.76 -20.73
C THR A 93 -9.60 -0.09 -22.00
N THR A 94 -10.90 -0.19 -22.32
CA THR A 94 -11.51 0.64 -23.35
C THR A 94 -11.52 2.11 -22.92
N CYS A 95 -11.80 2.40 -21.65
CA CYS A 95 -11.76 3.76 -21.09
C CYS A 95 -10.42 4.01 -20.38
N HIS A 96 -9.98 3.05 -19.55
CA HIS A 96 -8.80 3.15 -18.70
C HIS A 96 -7.51 2.80 -19.46
N ILE A 97 -7.28 3.45 -20.60
CA ILE A 97 -6.04 3.27 -21.37
C ILE A 97 -4.89 4.01 -20.67
N GLY A 98 -3.75 3.33 -20.57
CA GLY A 98 -2.56 3.89 -19.94
C GLY A 98 -2.47 3.64 -18.44
N LEU A 99 -3.46 2.96 -17.86
CA LEU A 99 -3.42 2.49 -16.48
C LEU A 99 -2.23 1.54 -16.29
N GLU A 100 -1.52 1.68 -15.17
CA GLU A 100 -0.35 0.86 -14.88
C GLU A 100 -0.72 -0.59 -14.52
N GLU A 101 0.16 -1.53 -14.91
CA GLU A 101 0.09 -2.91 -14.45
C GLU A 101 0.23 -2.98 -12.93
N ILE A 102 -0.75 -3.59 -12.26
CA ILE A 102 -0.90 -3.51 -10.82
C ILE A 102 0.28 -4.14 -10.06
N SER A 103 0.72 -5.34 -10.42
CA SER A 103 1.95 -5.96 -9.92
C SER A 103 2.27 -7.27 -10.65
N ALA A 104 3.50 -7.77 -10.54
CA ALA A 104 3.87 -9.08 -11.08
C ALA A 104 3.14 -10.25 -10.40
N SER A 105 2.70 -10.09 -9.15
CA SER A 105 1.89 -11.09 -8.43
C SER A 105 0.41 -11.06 -8.81
N HIS A 106 -0.04 -9.96 -9.44
CA HIS A 106 -1.42 -9.78 -9.84
C HIS A 106 -1.56 -9.32 -11.29
N PRO A 107 -1.01 -10.04 -12.29
CA PRO A 107 -1.01 -9.56 -13.66
C PRO A 107 -2.44 -9.43 -14.21
N SER A 108 -2.73 -8.28 -14.81
CA SER A 108 -4.06 -7.88 -15.26
C SER A 108 -4.61 -8.81 -16.34
N ASP A 109 -3.74 -9.39 -17.16
CA ASP A 109 -4.09 -10.38 -18.20
C ASP A 109 -4.43 -11.78 -17.65
N SER A 110 -4.20 -12.02 -16.36
CA SER A 110 -4.42 -13.31 -15.73
C SER A 110 -5.53 -13.24 -14.69
N ILE A 111 -5.55 -12.18 -13.88
CA ILE A 111 -6.53 -11.97 -12.81
C ILE A 111 -7.74 -11.16 -13.29
N GLY A 112 -7.51 -10.13 -14.10
CA GLY A 112 -8.55 -9.16 -14.49
C GLY A 112 -8.78 -8.08 -13.45
N CYS A 113 -9.44 -7.00 -13.88
CA CYS A 113 -9.81 -5.85 -13.08
C CYS A 113 -10.98 -6.17 -12.13
N THR A 114 -11.98 -6.91 -12.62
CA THR A 114 -13.25 -7.08 -11.90
C THR A 114 -13.16 -8.02 -10.70
N VAL A 115 -12.13 -8.87 -10.63
CA VAL A 115 -11.86 -9.71 -9.45
C VAL A 115 -11.57 -8.84 -8.22
N CYS A 116 -10.85 -7.73 -8.39
CA CYS A 116 -10.56 -6.81 -7.30
C CYS A 116 -11.60 -5.69 -7.19
N HIS A 117 -12.02 -5.12 -8.32
CA HIS A 117 -12.86 -3.92 -8.33
C HIS A 117 -14.37 -4.19 -8.38
N GLY A 118 -14.81 -5.41 -8.71
CA GLY A 118 -16.22 -5.68 -9.04
C GLY A 118 -16.61 -5.06 -10.38
N GLY A 119 -17.89 -4.70 -10.54
CA GLY A 119 -18.39 -4.07 -11.76
C GLY A 119 -18.73 -5.05 -12.90
N ASN A 120 -19.11 -4.50 -14.05
CA ASN A 120 -19.43 -5.26 -15.26
C ASN A 120 -18.29 -5.22 -16.27
N ALA A 121 -17.52 -6.30 -16.32
CA ALA A 121 -16.36 -6.48 -17.19
C ALA A 121 -16.60 -6.23 -18.68
N LEU A 122 -17.83 -6.41 -19.18
CA LEU A 122 -18.11 -6.39 -20.63
C LEU A 122 -18.76 -5.09 -21.10
N SER A 123 -19.19 -4.23 -20.18
CA SER A 123 -19.79 -2.94 -20.51
C SER A 123 -18.72 -1.91 -20.84
N VAL A 124 -19.02 -1.08 -21.85
CA VAL A 124 -18.25 0.14 -22.18
C VAL A 124 -19.06 1.41 -21.92
N GLU A 125 -20.25 1.26 -21.33
CA GLU A 125 -21.06 2.37 -20.81
C GLU A 125 -20.72 2.54 -19.33
N GLU A 126 -20.32 3.75 -18.94
CA GLU A 126 -19.72 4.08 -17.65
C GLU A 126 -20.57 3.60 -16.46
N LYS A 127 -21.87 3.91 -16.47
CA LYS A 127 -22.75 3.58 -15.35
C LYS A 127 -22.89 2.07 -15.18
N THR A 128 -23.11 1.35 -16.27
CA THR A 128 -23.27 -0.11 -16.26
C THR A 128 -21.94 -0.81 -15.96
N ALA A 129 -20.81 -0.27 -16.45
CA ALA A 129 -19.48 -0.81 -16.17
C ALA A 129 -19.13 -0.72 -14.68
N HIS A 130 -19.49 0.39 -14.02
CA HIS A 130 -19.20 0.63 -12.62
C HIS A 130 -20.29 0.15 -11.65
N GLU A 131 -21.40 -0.42 -12.15
CA GLU A 131 -22.47 -0.95 -11.32
C GLU A 131 -21.97 -2.15 -10.50
N GLY A 132 -22.04 -2.04 -9.17
CA GLY A 132 -21.57 -3.08 -8.26
C GLY A 132 -20.05 -3.10 -8.04
N MET A 133 -19.35 -1.99 -8.32
CA MET A 133 -17.95 -1.85 -7.91
C MET A 133 -17.79 -1.86 -6.38
N TYR A 134 -16.71 -2.48 -5.91
CA TYR A 134 -16.34 -2.54 -4.51
C TYR A 134 -15.69 -1.25 -4.04
N GLY A 135 -16.06 -0.78 -2.84
CA GLY A 135 -15.39 0.33 -2.15
C GLY A 135 -15.38 1.65 -2.92
N GLY A 136 -16.32 1.87 -3.85
CA GLY A 136 -16.36 3.08 -4.68
C GLY A 136 -15.11 3.30 -5.54
N GLY A 137 -14.39 2.23 -5.90
CA GLY A 137 -13.10 2.31 -6.58
C GLY A 137 -11.88 2.06 -5.70
N HIS A 138 -12.06 1.91 -4.39
CA HIS A 138 -11.03 1.56 -3.42
C HIS A 138 -11.24 0.13 -2.88
N PRO A 139 -10.87 -0.90 -3.66
CA PRO A 139 -11.07 -2.29 -3.26
C PRO A 139 -10.29 -2.70 -2.01
N GLY A 140 -9.29 -1.95 -1.56
CA GLY A 140 -8.53 -2.23 -0.35
C GLY A 140 -9.22 -1.85 0.95
N GLN A 141 -10.33 -1.10 0.91
CA GLN A 141 -11.11 -0.74 2.10
C GLN A 141 -11.53 -1.98 2.88
N LEU A 142 -11.38 -1.97 4.20
CA LEU A 142 -11.57 -3.17 5.03
C LEU A 142 -12.98 -3.75 4.95
N GLU A 143 -14.00 -2.91 4.75
CA GLU A 143 -15.40 -3.33 4.58
C GLU A 143 -15.58 -4.27 3.37
N VAL A 144 -14.83 -4.04 2.29
CA VAL A 144 -14.94 -4.80 1.04
C VAL A 144 -13.73 -5.69 0.76
N ALA A 145 -12.66 -5.60 1.56
CA ALA A 145 -11.41 -6.33 1.39
C ALA A 145 -11.62 -7.86 1.32
N ARG A 146 -12.66 -8.38 1.98
CA ARG A 146 -13.02 -9.81 1.90
C ARG A 146 -13.58 -10.20 0.54
N LEU A 147 -14.24 -9.30 -0.17
CA LEU A 147 -14.75 -9.53 -1.53
C LEU A 147 -13.66 -9.33 -2.59
N SER A 148 -12.81 -8.31 -2.41
CA SER A 148 -11.76 -7.95 -3.35
C SER A 148 -10.47 -8.75 -3.16
N CYS A 149 -9.76 -8.54 -2.05
CA CYS A 149 -8.46 -9.14 -1.75
C CYS A 149 -8.58 -10.55 -1.19
N GLY A 150 -9.64 -10.83 -0.43
CA GLY A 150 -9.94 -12.11 0.21
C GLY A 150 -10.88 -13.01 -0.61
N GLY A 151 -11.32 -12.52 -1.77
CA GLY A 151 -12.21 -13.25 -2.66
C GLY A 151 -11.58 -14.54 -3.19
N SER A 152 -12.32 -15.21 -4.06
CA SER A 152 -11.79 -16.31 -4.85
C SER A 152 -12.05 -16.03 -6.32
N SER A 153 -11.16 -16.49 -7.16
CA SER A 153 -11.31 -16.42 -8.60
C SER A 153 -10.83 -17.74 -9.23
N GLU A 154 -10.84 -17.81 -10.54
CA GLU A 154 -10.38 -18.98 -11.26
C GLU A 154 -8.87 -19.24 -11.08
N VAL A 155 -8.09 -18.23 -10.63
CA VAL A 155 -6.68 -18.42 -10.24
C VAL A 155 -6.49 -18.95 -8.82
N GLY A 156 -7.58 -19.08 -8.05
CA GLY A 156 -7.60 -19.72 -6.74
C GLY A 156 -8.20 -18.86 -5.63
N GLN A 157 -7.99 -19.32 -4.40
CA GLN A 157 -8.31 -18.58 -3.19
C GLN A 157 -7.27 -17.48 -2.98
N CYS A 158 -7.72 -16.25 -2.72
CA CYS A 158 -6.85 -15.11 -2.46
C CYS A 158 -6.62 -14.95 -0.94
N HIS A 159 -6.45 -13.75 -0.40
CA HIS A 159 -5.93 -13.49 0.95
C HIS A 159 -6.90 -13.73 2.13
N SER A 160 -7.79 -14.71 2.04
CA SER A 160 -8.72 -15.13 3.11
C SER A 160 -9.14 -16.59 2.91
N GLY A 161 -9.47 -17.29 3.98
CA GLY A 161 -10.00 -18.66 3.91
C GLY A 161 -9.01 -19.76 3.48
N ASN A 162 -7.72 -19.45 3.37
CA ASN A 162 -6.66 -20.43 3.12
C ASN A 162 -6.38 -21.30 4.34
N ARG A 163 -5.79 -22.47 4.09
CA ARG A 163 -5.35 -23.39 5.14
C ARG A 163 -4.24 -22.82 6.00
N GLN A 164 -3.28 -22.11 5.39
CA GLN A 164 -2.19 -21.48 6.13
C GLN A 164 -2.65 -20.10 6.57
N GLU A 165 -2.57 -19.84 7.87
CA GLU A 165 -2.90 -18.54 8.46
C GLU A 165 -2.12 -17.39 7.81
N ALA A 166 -0.86 -17.65 7.43
CA ALA A 166 -0.01 -16.68 6.77
C ALA A 166 -0.50 -16.24 5.37
N ASP A 167 -1.50 -16.92 4.78
CA ASP A 167 -2.11 -16.54 3.51
C ASP A 167 -3.46 -15.81 3.71
N ASN A 168 -3.85 -15.50 4.95
CA ASN A 168 -5.15 -14.92 5.30
C ASN A 168 -5.04 -13.48 5.80
N GLN A 169 -4.25 -12.64 5.13
CA GLN A 169 -3.98 -11.25 5.54
C GLN A 169 -5.25 -10.43 5.75
N VAL A 170 -6.31 -10.64 4.95
CA VAL A 170 -7.57 -9.92 5.11
C VAL A 170 -8.22 -10.25 6.45
N ASP A 171 -8.16 -11.51 6.88
CA ASP A 171 -8.70 -11.92 8.18
C ASP A 171 -7.80 -11.47 9.33
N LEU A 172 -6.47 -11.60 9.19
CA LEU A 172 -5.51 -11.20 10.23
C LEU A 172 -5.53 -9.71 10.53
N LEU A 173 -5.67 -8.88 9.49
CA LEU A 173 -5.64 -7.41 9.61
C LEU A 173 -6.76 -6.89 10.53
N THR A 174 -7.88 -7.62 10.64
CA THR A 174 -8.98 -7.29 11.55
C THR A 174 -8.58 -7.28 13.03
N THR A 175 -7.43 -7.87 13.37
CA THR A 175 -6.88 -7.93 14.73
C THR A 175 -5.76 -6.94 14.99
N ALA A 176 -5.24 -6.29 13.94
CA ALA A 176 -4.11 -5.38 14.06
C ALA A 176 -4.49 -4.11 14.85
N LEU A 177 -3.54 -3.60 15.65
CA LEU A 177 -3.71 -2.35 16.39
C LEU A 177 -3.94 -1.15 15.46
N MET A 178 -3.29 -1.12 14.29
CA MET A 178 -3.47 -0.04 13.30
C MET A 178 -4.85 -0.06 12.63
N ALA A 179 -5.49 -1.23 12.52
CA ALA A 179 -6.84 -1.35 11.98
C ALA A 179 -7.90 -0.96 13.02
N SER A 180 -7.74 -1.44 14.26
CA SER A 180 -8.76 -1.31 15.31
C SER A 180 -8.61 -0.07 16.20
N LYS A 181 -7.39 0.52 16.32
CA LYS A 181 -7.03 1.47 17.39
C LYS A 181 -7.33 0.96 18.82
N GLY A 182 -7.47 -0.35 19.00
CA GLY A 182 -7.85 -0.94 20.29
C GLY A 182 -6.85 -0.64 21.40
N GLY A 183 -5.55 -0.56 21.08
CA GLY A 183 -4.50 -0.21 22.03
C GLY A 183 -4.58 1.24 22.50
N GLU A 184 -4.84 2.17 21.58
CA GLU A 184 -5.01 3.59 21.89
C GLU A 184 -6.24 3.81 22.80
N LEU A 185 -7.36 3.14 22.49
CA LEU A 185 -8.55 3.12 23.34
C LEU A 185 -8.25 2.57 24.73
N SER A 186 -7.66 1.38 24.80
CA SER A 186 -7.45 0.65 26.05
C SER A 186 -6.44 1.35 26.96
N MET A 187 -5.32 1.81 26.40
CA MET A 187 -4.24 2.42 27.18
C MET A 187 -4.57 3.83 27.64
N THR A 188 -5.27 4.62 26.80
CA THR A 188 -5.75 5.95 27.22
C THR A 188 -6.71 5.83 28.39
N ARG A 189 -7.64 4.88 28.36
CA ARG A 189 -8.56 4.60 29.47
C ARG A 189 -7.82 4.15 30.74
N TYR A 190 -6.79 3.31 30.61
CA TYR A 190 -5.94 2.92 31.74
C TYR A 190 -5.21 4.11 32.37
N MET A 191 -4.55 4.94 31.55
CA MET A 191 -3.80 6.12 32.02
C MET A 191 -4.68 7.12 32.77
N HIS A 192 -5.98 7.14 32.46
CA HIS A 192 -7.00 7.98 33.10
C HIS A 192 -7.79 7.27 34.22
N GLY A 193 -7.36 6.07 34.61
CA GLY A 193 -7.93 5.30 35.72
C GLY A 193 -9.34 4.75 35.46
N LEU A 194 -9.76 4.61 34.20
CA LEU A 194 -11.07 4.06 33.83
C LEU A 194 -11.09 2.53 33.82
N ASP A 195 -10.00 1.89 33.38
CA ASP A 195 -9.86 0.43 33.34
C ASP A 195 -8.52 0.02 33.95
N ILE A 196 -8.54 -0.46 35.19
CA ILE A 196 -7.37 -1.00 35.90
C ILE A 196 -7.69 -2.45 36.32
N PRO A 197 -6.96 -3.48 35.82
CA PRO A 197 -5.88 -3.40 34.83
C PRO A 197 -6.38 -3.06 33.40
N PRO A 198 -5.49 -2.66 32.47
CA PRO A 198 -5.86 -2.49 31.06
C PRO A 198 -6.36 -3.82 30.48
N ARG A 199 -7.29 -3.74 29.52
CA ARG A 199 -7.94 -4.90 28.89
C ARG A 199 -8.25 -4.63 27.43
N VAL A 200 -8.42 -5.68 26.65
CA VAL A 200 -8.93 -5.59 25.28
C VAL A 200 -10.41 -5.21 25.32
N LEU A 201 -10.80 -4.20 24.55
CA LEU A 201 -12.16 -3.63 24.53
C LEU A 201 -12.92 -3.89 23.22
N LEU A 202 -12.21 -4.32 22.18
CA LEU A 202 -12.75 -4.52 20.83
C LEU A 202 -12.62 -5.98 20.42
N LYS A 203 -13.53 -6.42 19.56
CA LYS A 203 -13.45 -7.71 18.85
C LYS A 203 -12.73 -7.53 17.51
N PRO A 204 -12.25 -8.63 16.90
CA PRO A 204 -11.73 -8.58 15.53
C PRO A 204 -12.72 -7.91 14.57
N GLY A 205 -12.24 -6.91 13.83
CA GLY A 205 -13.02 -6.14 12.86
C GLY A 205 -13.76 -4.93 13.44
N GLU A 206 -13.81 -4.77 14.76
CA GLU A 206 -14.32 -3.55 15.39
C GLU A 206 -13.20 -2.47 15.42
N THR A 207 -13.58 -1.20 15.23
CA THR A 207 -12.69 -0.05 15.38
C THR A 207 -13.10 0.80 16.59
N ALA A 208 -12.11 1.38 17.25
CA ALA A 208 -12.32 2.29 18.38
C ALA A 208 -13.13 3.54 17.98
N ALA A 209 -13.06 3.97 16.72
CA ALA A 209 -13.80 5.13 16.22
C ALA A 209 -15.33 4.94 16.30
N ASP A 210 -15.81 3.71 16.22
CA ASP A 210 -17.25 3.38 16.27
C ASP A 210 -17.77 3.20 17.71
N VAL A 211 -16.88 3.24 18.71
CA VAL A 211 -17.28 3.16 20.11
C VAL A 211 -17.99 4.45 20.49
N GLN A 212 -19.28 4.35 20.81
CA GLN A 212 -20.13 5.53 21.10
C GLN A 212 -19.68 6.33 22.31
N THR A 213 -19.23 5.66 23.37
CA THR A 213 -18.86 6.26 24.67
C THR A 213 -17.47 5.81 25.10
N PRO A 214 -16.43 6.09 24.29
CA PRO A 214 -15.11 5.49 24.46
C PRO A 214 -14.43 5.97 25.73
N PHE A 215 -14.94 7.02 26.38
CA PHE A 215 -14.37 7.63 27.56
C PHE A 215 -15.40 7.92 28.67
N ASN A 216 -16.52 7.17 28.66
CA ASN A 216 -17.59 7.25 29.66
C ASN A 216 -18.13 8.68 29.88
N HIS A 217 -18.28 9.46 28.82
CA HIS A 217 -18.79 10.85 28.87
C HIS A 217 -17.96 11.83 29.70
N ARG A 218 -16.67 11.56 29.90
CA ARG A 218 -15.77 12.54 30.50
C ARG A 218 -15.54 13.73 29.55
N VAL A 219 -15.06 14.83 30.11
CA VAL A 219 -14.90 16.11 29.40
C VAL A 219 -13.94 16.03 28.21
N GLU A 220 -13.01 15.07 28.24
CA GLU A 220 -12.03 14.83 27.19
C GLU A 220 -12.59 14.00 26.02
N GLU A 221 -13.75 13.35 26.17
CA GLU A 221 -14.31 12.39 25.20
C GLU A 221 -14.44 12.96 23.78
N PRO A 222 -14.96 14.19 23.55
CA PRO A 222 -15.08 14.72 22.20
C PRO A 222 -13.71 14.91 21.53
N LYS A 223 -12.71 15.40 22.28
CA LYS A 223 -11.35 15.55 21.76
C LYS A 223 -10.68 14.19 21.53
N PHE A 224 -10.93 13.22 22.40
CA PHE A 224 -10.42 11.87 22.21
C PHE A 224 -10.98 11.24 20.92
N GLN A 225 -12.27 11.37 20.67
CA GLN A 225 -12.87 10.90 19.41
C GLN A 225 -12.26 11.62 18.20
N GLN A 226 -12.20 12.95 18.23
CA GLN A 226 -11.77 13.76 17.10
C GLN A 226 -10.27 13.64 16.79
N ASN A 227 -9.42 13.81 17.80
CA ASN A 227 -7.97 13.93 17.60
C ASN A 227 -7.29 12.56 17.62
N CYS A 228 -7.80 11.63 18.41
CA CYS A 228 -7.19 10.32 18.59
C CYS A 228 -7.88 9.30 17.70
N LEU A 229 -9.18 9.04 17.89
CA LEU A 229 -9.81 7.87 17.26
C LEU A 229 -10.14 8.04 15.77
N ALA A 230 -10.51 9.23 15.31
CA ALA A 230 -10.97 9.47 13.93
C ALA A 230 -9.85 9.66 12.89
N VAL A 231 -8.59 9.76 13.30
CA VAL A 231 -7.47 10.03 12.38
C VAL A 231 -6.62 8.80 12.12
N CYS A 232 -6.00 8.75 10.93
CA CYS A 232 -4.91 7.84 10.56
C CYS A 232 -5.17 6.32 10.52
N HIS A 233 -6.23 5.77 11.14
CA HIS A 233 -6.46 4.31 11.16
C HIS A 233 -6.90 3.77 9.81
N LEU A 234 -6.62 2.49 9.53
CA LEU A 234 -6.85 1.86 8.23
C LEU A 234 -8.34 1.78 7.81
N ASN A 235 -9.28 2.00 8.74
CA ASN A 235 -10.72 1.89 8.48
C ASN A 235 -11.40 3.26 8.32
N GLY A 236 -11.02 4.04 7.30
CA GLY A 236 -11.68 5.33 7.00
C GLY A 236 -11.17 6.53 7.82
N GLY A 237 -10.00 6.41 8.44
CA GLY A 237 -9.42 7.48 9.25
C GLY A 237 -8.93 8.63 8.36
N GLU A 238 -9.18 9.87 8.77
CA GLU A 238 -8.76 11.04 8.00
C GLU A 238 -7.28 11.38 8.24
N LEU A 239 -6.61 11.87 7.21
CA LEU A 239 -5.30 12.48 7.37
C LEU A 239 -5.45 13.90 7.91
N PRO A 240 -4.72 14.28 8.98
CA PRO A 240 -4.81 15.61 9.55
C PRO A 240 -4.59 16.72 8.50
N GLY A 241 -5.61 17.57 8.33
CA GLY A 241 -5.57 18.72 7.41
C GLY A 241 -5.70 18.37 5.93
N GLN A 242 -6.17 17.17 5.58
CA GLN A 242 -6.41 16.75 4.20
C GLN A 242 -7.77 16.05 4.07
N GLU A 243 -8.46 16.25 2.95
CA GLU A 243 -9.69 15.50 2.59
C GLU A 243 -9.34 14.13 2.00
N VAL A 244 -8.53 13.36 2.72
CA VAL A 244 -8.08 12.02 2.33
C VAL A 244 -8.33 11.06 3.48
N GLN A 245 -8.93 9.92 3.14
CA GLN A 245 -9.24 8.85 4.09
C GLN A 245 -8.35 7.64 3.83
N ALA A 246 -8.07 6.90 4.90
CA ALA A 246 -7.39 5.61 4.81
C ALA A 246 -8.30 4.54 4.18
N ASN A 247 -7.77 3.83 3.19
CA ASN A 247 -8.49 2.85 2.38
C ASN A 247 -7.97 1.42 2.65
N GLY A 248 -7.80 1.05 3.92
CA GLY A 248 -7.38 -0.29 4.32
C GLY A 248 -6.03 -0.71 3.76
N CYS A 249 -6.00 -1.79 2.98
CA CYS A 249 -4.79 -2.33 2.36
C CYS A 249 -4.06 -1.32 1.47
N GLU A 250 -4.81 -0.44 0.80
CA GLU A 250 -4.25 0.58 -0.11
C GLU A 250 -3.41 1.62 0.64
N SER A 251 -3.72 1.89 1.90
CA SER A 251 -2.98 2.87 2.71
C SER A 251 -1.50 2.55 2.89
N CYS A 252 -1.11 1.29 2.66
CA CYS A 252 0.29 0.87 2.71
C CYS A 252 0.79 0.33 1.37
N HIS A 253 -0.04 -0.45 0.67
CA HIS A 253 0.39 -1.15 -0.55
C HIS A 253 0.27 -0.30 -1.82
N VAL A 254 -0.47 0.80 -1.79
CA VAL A 254 -0.52 1.79 -2.88
C VAL A 254 0.23 3.04 -2.41
N LEU A 255 1.39 3.31 -3.03
CA LEU A 255 2.22 4.44 -2.62
C LEU A 255 1.57 5.77 -2.98
N SER A 256 1.65 6.74 -2.06
CA SER A 256 1.09 8.08 -2.22
C SER A 256 2.19 9.14 -2.26
N ASN A 257 2.01 10.18 -3.07
CA ASN A 257 2.77 11.41 -2.92
C ASN A 257 2.15 12.26 -1.80
N THR A 258 2.80 13.37 -1.45
CA THR A 258 2.34 14.25 -0.37
C THR A 258 1.01 14.95 -0.62
N LYS A 259 0.50 14.91 -1.85
CA LYS A 259 -0.80 15.49 -2.26
C LYS A 259 -1.88 14.43 -2.47
N HIS A 260 -1.53 13.15 -2.40
CA HIS A 260 -2.39 12.01 -2.74
C HIS A 260 -3.01 12.15 -4.14
N THR A 261 -2.20 12.53 -5.13
CA THR A 261 -2.64 12.68 -6.52
C THR A 261 -2.03 11.62 -7.43
N TYR A 262 -2.77 11.23 -8.44
CA TYR A 262 -2.30 10.33 -9.49
C TYR A 262 -1.29 11.02 -10.42
N GLU A 263 -0.18 10.35 -10.69
CA GLU A 263 0.90 10.81 -11.58
C GLU A 263 1.07 9.90 -12.82
N GLY A 264 0.17 8.92 -12.97
CA GLY A 264 0.19 7.98 -14.09
C GLY A 264 -0.44 8.50 -15.38
N LYS A 265 -0.64 7.58 -16.33
CA LYS A 265 -1.04 7.93 -17.72
C LYS A 265 -2.52 7.73 -18.04
N ASP A 266 -3.31 7.14 -17.14
CA ASP A 266 -4.75 7.03 -17.34
C ASP A 266 -5.43 8.41 -17.26
N VAL A 267 -5.94 8.88 -18.40
CA VAL A 267 -6.59 10.19 -18.54
C VAL A 267 -7.99 10.27 -17.90
N THR A 268 -8.55 9.14 -17.50
CA THR A 268 -9.83 9.10 -16.77
C THR A 268 -9.66 9.45 -15.29
N ILE A 269 -8.43 9.34 -14.77
CA ILE A 269 -8.10 9.67 -13.38
C ILE A 269 -7.59 11.12 -13.31
N PRO A 270 -8.29 12.03 -12.57
CA PRO A 270 -7.89 13.44 -12.54
C PRO A 270 -6.59 13.66 -11.77
N GLN A 271 -5.54 14.17 -12.44
CA GLN A 271 -4.23 14.44 -11.82
C GLN A 271 -4.24 15.50 -10.70
N SER A 272 -5.27 16.35 -10.64
CA SER A 272 -5.40 17.39 -9.61
C SER A 272 -6.26 16.98 -8.42
N LYS A 273 -6.95 15.83 -8.50
CA LYS A 273 -7.85 15.37 -7.44
C LYS A 273 -7.05 14.54 -6.43
N THR A 274 -7.30 14.80 -5.16
CA THR A 274 -6.70 14.05 -4.05
C THR A 274 -7.41 12.70 -3.83
N GLY A 275 -6.83 11.82 -3.01
CA GLY A 275 -7.38 10.50 -2.70
C GLY A 275 -6.90 9.37 -3.63
N TYR A 276 -5.84 9.60 -4.41
CA TYR A 276 -5.25 8.59 -5.29
C TYR A 276 -3.79 8.29 -4.91
N GLY A 277 -3.37 7.06 -5.17
CA GLY A 277 -1.95 6.71 -5.22
C GLY A 277 -1.24 7.38 -6.38
N ILE A 278 0.10 7.37 -6.33
CA ILE A 278 0.97 7.90 -7.39
C ILE A 278 0.69 7.19 -8.72
N SER A 279 0.44 5.88 -8.67
CA SER A 279 0.13 5.05 -9.84
C SER A 279 -0.76 3.88 -9.45
N HIS A 280 -1.34 3.19 -10.43
CA HIS A 280 -2.11 1.97 -10.19
C HIS A 280 -1.15 0.78 -9.98
N ARG A 281 -0.49 0.74 -8.81
CA ARG A 281 0.49 -0.31 -8.45
C ARG A 281 0.39 -0.73 -6.99
N LEU A 282 0.47 -2.03 -6.76
CA LEU A 282 0.70 -2.62 -5.44
C LEU A 282 2.19 -2.91 -5.24
N THR A 283 2.68 -2.63 -4.04
CA THR A 283 4.06 -2.92 -3.67
C THR A 283 4.20 -3.42 -2.23
N VAL A 284 5.23 -4.24 -2.01
CA VAL A 284 5.72 -4.62 -0.68
C VAL A 284 6.97 -3.81 -0.29
N GLN A 285 7.49 -2.99 -1.20
CA GLN A 285 8.62 -2.08 -1.00
C GLN A 285 8.08 -0.74 -0.47
N ILE A 286 7.70 -0.73 0.81
CA ILE A 286 7.00 0.40 1.44
C ILE A 286 8.04 1.27 2.18
N PRO A 287 8.34 2.49 1.69
CA PRO A 287 9.27 3.39 2.36
C PRO A 287 8.65 4.03 3.60
N TYR A 288 9.50 4.50 4.51
CA TYR A 288 9.06 5.19 5.73
C TYR A 288 8.13 6.38 5.45
N THR A 289 8.23 7.03 4.29
CA THR A 289 7.35 8.15 3.90
C THR A 289 5.89 7.73 3.75
N GLN A 290 5.61 6.46 3.41
CA GLN A 290 4.25 5.94 3.40
C GLN A 290 3.70 5.82 4.83
N CYS A 291 4.52 5.32 5.76
CA CYS A 291 4.19 5.25 7.18
C CYS A 291 3.96 6.65 7.75
N ASN A 292 4.83 7.59 7.36
CA ASN A 292 4.79 8.99 7.75
C ASN A 292 3.72 9.82 7.02
N GLN A 293 2.75 9.20 6.33
CA GLN A 293 1.49 9.90 6.06
C GLN A 293 0.68 10.04 7.35
N CYS A 294 0.76 9.03 8.22
CA CYS A 294 0.00 8.94 9.47
C CYS A 294 0.88 9.05 10.73
N HIS A 295 2.06 8.43 10.70
CA HIS A 295 3.02 8.46 11.80
C HIS A 295 3.90 9.70 11.72
N ASN A 296 4.51 10.08 12.85
CA ASN A 296 5.41 11.24 12.94
C ASN A 296 4.80 12.56 12.41
N GLN A 297 3.47 12.71 12.49
CA GLN A 297 2.74 13.93 12.10
C GLN A 297 2.73 14.98 13.21
N GLY A 298 3.08 14.60 14.44
CA GLY A 298 2.98 15.45 15.62
C GLY A 298 3.07 14.65 16.91
N THR A 299 2.53 15.20 17.98
CA THR A 299 2.53 14.60 19.32
C THR A 299 1.18 14.82 19.99
N TYR A 300 0.69 13.80 20.68
CA TYR A 300 -0.53 13.85 21.46
C TYR A 300 -0.25 14.20 22.92
N LYS A 301 -1.04 15.12 23.47
CA LYS A 301 -1.12 15.37 24.91
C LYS A 301 -2.16 14.46 25.52
N ILE A 302 -1.73 13.41 26.20
CA ILE A 302 -2.66 12.41 26.75
C ILE A 302 -3.54 12.97 27.87
N ASP A 303 -3.11 14.01 28.59
CA ASP A 303 -3.89 14.68 29.62
C ASP A 303 -5.05 15.51 29.06
N THR A 304 -4.85 16.20 27.93
CA THR A 304 -5.88 17.09 27.34
C THR A 304 -6.51 16.57 26.04
N MET A 305 -6.01 15.45 25.51
CA MET A 305 -6.34 14.87 24.19
C MET A 305 -6.08 15.82 23.02
N ASP A 306 -5.20 16.80 23.18
CA ASP A 306 -4.82 17.71 22.11
C ASP A 306 -3.73 17.10 21.22
N PHE A 307 -3.89 17.26 19.91
CA PHE A 307 -2.82 16.97 18.95
C PHE A 307 -2.02 18.22 18.64
N ILE A 308 -0.69 18.13 18.76
CA ILE A 308 0.25 19.19 18.40
C ILE A 308 0.96 18.74 17.12
N PRO A 309 0.67 19.37 15.97
CA PRO A 309 1.34 19.04 14.72
C PRO A 309 2.85 19.28 14.81
N ARG A 310 3.58 18.45 14.06
CA ARG A 310 5.02 18.57 13.88
C ARG A 310 5.36 19.88 13.16
N GLN A 311 6.25 20.68 13.76
CA GLN A 311 6.55 22.04 13.27
C GLN A 311 7.32 22.07 11.94
N ASP A 312 8.11 21.05 11.63
CA ASP A 312 8.91 20.95 10.41
C ASP A 312 8.21 20.17 9.27
N LEU A 313 6.90 19.94 9.37
CA LEU A 313 6.16 19.09 8.43
C LEU A 313 6.21 19.60 6.98
N ASP A 314 6.19 20.92 6.77
CA ASP A 314 6.30 21.51 5.43
C ASP A 314 7.68 21.25 4.79
N ARG A 315 8.75 21.28 5.60
CA ARG A 315 10.11 20.90 5.16
C ARG A 315 10.17 19.41 4.81
N VAL A 316 9.57 18.56 5.64
CA VAL A 316 9.52 17.11 5.39
C VAL A 316 8.76 16.83 4.09
N LYS A 317 7.58 17.43 3.90
CA LYS A 317 6.74 17.24 2.70
C LYS A 317 7.37 17.78 1.40
N SER A 318 8.28 18.76 1.51
CA SER A 318 9.03 19.31 0.37
C SER A 318 10.39 18.64 0.15
N SER A 319 10.75 17.66 0.97
CA SER A 319 12.00 16.92 0.81
C SER A 319 11.98 16.02 -0.44
N PRO A 320 13.16 15.70 -1.01
CA PRO A 320 13.27 14.70 -2.07
C PRO A 320 12.63 13.36 -1.65
N PRO A 321 12.16 12.56 -2.62
CA PRO A 321 11.65 11.23 -2.33
C PRO A 321 12.75 10.33 -1.73
N PRO A 322 12.39 9.26 -0.99
CA PRO A 322 13.33 8.43 -0.24
C PRO A 322 14.47 7.80 -1.06
N ASP A 323 14.27 7.59 -2.35
CA ASP A 323 15.29 7.06 -3.27
C ASP A 323 16.35 8.10 -3.67
N LYS A 324 16.08 9.39 -3.41
CA LYS A 324 16.92 10.54 -3.81
C LYS A 324 17.35 11.41 -2.64
N GLU A 325 16.89 11.12 -1.43
CA GLU A 325 17.27 11.88 -0.24
C GLU A 325 18.69 11.55 0.21
N SER A 326 19.38 12.53 0.81
CA SER A 326 20.64 12.27 1.50
C SER A 326 20.38 11.60 2.85
N LEU A 327 21.39 10.95 3.42
CA LEU A 327 21.29 10.39 4.78
C LEU A 327 20.95 11.46 5.82
N GLU A 328 21.51 12.67 5.66
CA GLU A 328 21.21 13.80 6.55
C GLU A 328 19.75 14.23 6.44
N THR A 329 19.23 14.34 5.22
CA THR A 329 17.82 14.64 4.97
C THR A 329 16.92 13.57 5.58
N ARG A 330 17.26 12.29 5.38
CA ARG A 330 16.54 11.15 5.95
C ARG A 330 16.44 11.25 7.46
N TRP A 331 17.58 11.44 8.14
CA TRP A 331 17.63 11.53 9.61
C TRP A 331 16.73 12.64 10.18
N GLN A 332 16.58 13.74 9.45
CA GLN A 332 15.68 14.82 9.85
C GLN A 332 14.20 14.53 9.55
N ASN A 333 13.92 13.56 8.67
CA ASN A 333 12.57 13.32 8.16
C ASN A 333 11.87 12.12 8.81
N VAL A 334 12.60 11.04 9.09
CA VAL A 334 11.99 9.78 9.59
C VAL A 334 11.21 9.99 10.88
N TYR A 335 11.80 10.63 11.89
CA TYR A 335 11.17 10.81 13.21
C TYR A 335 10.93 12.27 13.57
N SER A 336 9.85 12.54 14.30
CA SER A 336 9.56 13.87 14.87
C SER A 336 10.72 14.40 15.72
N PRO A 337 11.02 15.72 15.68
CA PRO A 337 12.04 16.31 16.53
C PRO A 337 11.77 16.01 18.01
N GLY A 338 12.80 15.56 18.73
CA GLY A 338 12.72 15.21 20.15
C GLY A 338 12.47 13.72 20.43
N LEU A 339 12.19 12.91 19.41
CA LEU A 339 12.21 11.44 19.57
C LEU A 339 13.65 10.92 19.65
N VAL A 340 13.83 9.88 20.46
CA VAL A 340 15.10 9.16 20.61
C VAL A 340 15.09 7.97 19.65
N PHE A 341 16.17 7.82 18.90
CA PHE A 341 16.33 6.73 17.93
C PHE A 341 17.80 6.37 17.74
N THR A 342 18.03 5.16 17.24
CA THR A 342 19.35 4.63 16.87
C THR A 342 19.59 4.75 15.36
N LYS A 343 20.85 4.53 14.94
CA LYS A 343 21.23 4.54 13.51
C LYS A 343 20.43 3.56 12.66
N CYS A 344 20.12 2.36 13.14
CA CYS A 344 19.37 1.40 12.32
C CYS A 344 17.91 1.83 12.12
N GLU A 345 17.27 2.44 13.12
CA GLU A 345 15.89 2.95 13.01
C GLU A 345 15.74 4.03 11.94
N VAL A 346 16.80 4.78 11.63
CA VAL A 346 16.80 5.79 10.54
C VAL A 346 17.45 5.32 9.26
N ASN A 347 18.36 4.34 9.30
CA ASN A 347 19.01 3.79 8.10
C ASN A 347 18.20 2.65 7.47
N LEU A 348 17.20 2.13 8.15
CA LEU A 348 16.26 1.15 7.62
C LEU A 348 14.91 1.84 7.37
N ASP A 349 14.00 1.16 6.68
CA ASP A 349 12.59 1.56 6.64
C ASP A 349 11.81 0.84 7.74
N CYS A 350 10.66 1.40 8.11
CA CYS A 350 9.82 0.87 9.20
C CYS A 350 9.52 -0.63 9.03
N ILE A 351 9.27 -1.08 7.80
CA ILE A 351 8.95 -2.48 7.47
C ILE A 351 10.13 -3.45 7.65
N ASP A 352 11.35 -2.96 7.85
CA ASP A 352 12.51 -3.83 8.14
C ASP A 352 12.48 -4.35 9.58
N CYS A 353 11.86 -3.59 10.49
CA CYS A 353 11.65 -3.97 11.89
C CYS A 353 10.20 -4.37 12.15
N HIS A 354 9.22 -3.58 11.71
CA HIS A 354 7.80 -3.89 11.88
C HIS A 354 7.40 -5.07 11.00
N THR A 355 7.31 -6.24 11.62
CA THR A 355 7.09 -7.52 10.92
C THR A 355 5.66 -7.66 10.42
N ARG A 356 5.41 -8.65 9.56
CA ARG A 356 4.07 -8.93 9.03
C ARG A 356 3.07 -9.17 10.16
N LYS A 357 3.44 -9.99 11.14
CA LYS A 357 2.55 -10.31 12.28
C LYS A 357 2.30 -9.11 13.20
N GLU A 358 3.19 -8.14 13.23
CA GLU A 358 2.99 -6.92 14.01
C GLU A 358 2.10 -5.92 13.25
N THR A 359 2.40 -5.67 11.98
CA THR A 359 1.72 -4.67 11.16
C THR A 359 0.35 -5.13 10.68
N MET A 360 0.25 -6.37 10.20
CA MET A 360 -0.98 -6.94 9.63
C MET A 360 -1.73 -7.84 10.61
N GLY A 361 -1.27 -7.94 11.87
CA GLY A 361 -1.88 -8.77 12.89
C GLY A 361 -1.47 -10.24 12.81
N ASP A 362 -1.73 -10.94 13.91
CA ASP A 362 -1.41 -12.35 14.12
C ASP A 362 -2.58 -13.17 14.66
N GLY A 363 -3.80 -12.65 14.53
CA GLY A 363 -5.03 -13.29 14.99
C GLY A 363 -5.39 -12.94 16.43
N GLU A 364 -4.52 -12.26 17.17
CA GLU A 364 -4.76 -11.88 18.56
C GLU A 364 -5.02 -10.37 18.70
N MET A 365 -5.98 -10.02 19.57
CA MET A 365 -6.25 -8.62 19.93
C MET A 365 -5.34 -8.20 21.08
N TYR A 366 -4.76 -7.00 20.97
CA TYR A 366 -3.88 -6.44 22.00
C TYR A 366 -4.43 -5.13 22.56
N TYR A 367 -4.12 -4.85 23.83
CA TYR A 367 -4.45 -3.57 24.48
C TYR A 367 -3.27 -2.57 24.47
N SER A 368 -2.11 -2.95 23.95
CA SER A 368 -0.92 -2.08 23.82
C SER A 368 0.05 -2.60 22.76
N GLU A 369 0.86 -1.71 22.17
CA GLU A 369 1.92 -2.14 21.24
C GLU A 369 2.99 -2.99 21.93
N TRP A 370 3.24 -2.78 23.23
CA TRP A 370 4.17 -3.62 24.01
C TRP A 370 3.81 -5.11 24.01
N LYS A 371 2.51 -5.44 23.97
CA LYS A 371 2.05 -6.83 23.89
C LYS A 371 2.10 -7.36 22.45
N ALA A 372 1.82 -6.51 21.47
CA ALA A 372 1.86 -6.85 20.06
C ALA A 372 3.29 -7.08 19.54
N LEU A 373 4.30 -6.40 20.11
CA LEU A 373 5.70 -6.37 19.68
C LEU A 373 6.26 -7.75 19.27
N LYS A 374 6.80 -7.88 18.06
CA LYS A 374 7.32 -9.15 17.49
C LYS A 374 8.83 -9.19 17.34
N ILE A 375 9.47 -8.03 17.28
CA ILE A 375 10.91 -7.90 17.12
C ILE A 375 11.50 -6.99 18.20
N GLN A 376 12.74 -7.27 18.60
CA GLN A 376 13.56 -6.45 19.48
C GLN A 376 15.01 -6.39 18.98
N CYS A 377 15.80 -5.48 19.54
CA CYS A 377 17.22 -5.34 19.19
C CYS A 377 17.97 -6.68 19.33
N LEU A 378 17.66 -7.45 20.39
CA LEU A 378 18.30 -8.74 20.67
C LEU A 378 18.03 -9.81 19.60
N ASP A 379 16.91 -9.72 18.86
CA ASP A 379 16.58 -10.68 17.80
C ASP A 379 17.56 -10.59 16.62
N CYS A 380 18.19 -9.42 16.45
CA CYS A 380 19.21 -9.19 15.42
C CYS A 380 20.63 -9.20 16.01
N HIS A 381 20.82 -8.54 17.14
CA HIS A 381 22.14 -8.26 17.70
C HIS A 381 22.59 -9.30 18.75
N GLY A 382 21.68 -10.09 19.31
CA GLY A 382 21.93 -10.94 20.48
C GLY A 382 22.12 -10.14 21.77
N THR A 383 22.67 -10.80 22.78
CA THR A 383 23.06 -10.22 24.07
C THR A 383 24.53 -10.55 24.38
N MET A 384 25.04 -10.10 25.53
CA MET A 384 26.36 -10.53 26.01
C MET A 384 26.41 -12.02 26.39
N ALA A 385 25.25 -12.65 26.61
CA ALA A 385 25.15 -14.05 27.04
C ALA A 385 24.70 -15.01 25.91
N SER A 386 24.08 -14.50 24.86
CA SER A 386 23.45 -15.30 23.80
C SER A 386 23.55 -14.67 22.43
N LYS A 387 23.74 -15.52 21.41
CA LYS A 387 23.58 -15.12 20.00
C LYS A 387 22.09 -14.99 19.65
N PRO A 388 21.74 -14.23 18.60
CA PRO A 388 20.38 -14.23 18.06
C PRO A 388 19.99 -15.64 17.56
N ILE A 389 18.68 -15.88 17.41
CA ILE A 389 18.16 -17.19 17.00
C ILE A 389 18.38 -17.35 15.51
N GLU A 390 19.17 -18.35 15.13
CA GLU A 390 19.45 -18.70 13.75
C GLU A 390 18.39 -19.67 13.21
N TRP A 391 18.00 -19.50 11.94
CA TRP A 391 17.11 -20.40 11.21
C TRP A 391 17.72 -20.76 9.87
N LYS A 392 17.91 -22.06 9.63
CA LYS A 392 18.45 -22.56 8.37
C LYS A 392 17.30 -22.93 7.44
N ILE A 393 17.32 -22.34 6.25
CA ILE A 393 16.31 -22.59 5.23
C ILE A 393 16.52 -23.98 4.64
N THR A 394 15.59 -24.89 4.92
CA THR A 394 15.64 -26.27 4.42
C THR A 394 14.41 -26.67 3.63
N ASP A 395 13.34 -25.88 3.68
CA ASP A 395 12.09 -26.13 2.95
C ASP A 395 11.62 -24.86 2.22
N LYS A 396 11.02 -25.03 1.04
CA LYS A 396 10.40 -23.91 0.30
C LYS A 396 9.05 -23.50 0.90
N SER A 397 8.50 -24.28 1.82
CA SER A 397 7.33 -23.88 2.62
C SER A 397 7.67 -22.88 3.73
N ASP A 398 8.94 -22.66 4.05
CA ASP A 398 9.36 -21.65 5.03
C ASP A 398 8.84 -20.27 4.61
N MET A 399 8.39 -19.49 5.57
CA MET A 399 7.75 -18.19 5.28
C MET A 399 8.73 -17.19 4.71
N ALA A 400 9.99 -17.24 5.13
CA ALA A 400 11.06 -16.47 4.52
C ALA A 400 11.23 -16.73 3.03
N TRP A 401 10.95 -17.96 2.56
CA TRP A 401 10.99 -18.29 1.15
C TRP A 401 9.85 -17.62 0.36
N ALA A 402 8.65 -17.52 0.95
CA ALA A 402 7.53 -16.81 0.37
C ALA A 402 7.79 -15.29 0.33
N GLU A 403 8.22 -14.71 1.45
CA GLU A 403 8.49 -13.27 1.56
C GLU A 403 9.61 -12.80 0.63
N ALA A 404 10.70 -13.55 0.52
CA ALA A 404 11.80 -13.19 -0.39
C ALA A 404 11.38 -13.26 -1.87
N ARG A 405 10.38 -14.06 -2.24
CA ARG A 405 9.92 -14.23 -3.62
C ARG A 405 9.10 -13.04 -4.12
N ILE A 406 8.29 -12.46 -3.24
CA ILE A 406 7.41 -11.34 -3.59
C ILE A 406 8.14 -10.01 -3.61
N ASN A 407 9.41 -9.97 -3.20
CA ASN A 407 10.25 -8.77 -3.22
C ASN A 407 11.53 -8.95 -4.05
N PRO A 408 11.52 -8.54 -5.34
CA PRO A 408 12.60 -8.87 -6.28
C PRO A 408 13.87 -8.02 -6.17
N VAL A 409 13.88 -6.95 -5.36
CA VAL A 409 15.06 -6.05 -5.25
C VAL A 409 16.20 -6.63 -4.40
N PHE A 410 16.01 -7.83 -3.86
CA PHE A 410 16.94 -8.48 -2.95
C PHE A 410 17.44 -9.81 -3.55
N PRO A 411 18.71 -10.21 -3.34
CA PRO A 411 19.18 -11.52 -3.78
C PRO A 411 18.24 -12.66 -3.37
N PRO A 412 17.91 -13.59 -4.28
CA PRO A 412 17.06 -14.73 -3.95
C PRO A 412 17.64 -15.54 -2.78
N LEU A 413 16.74 -16.08 -1.96
CA LEU A 413 17.10 -17.01 -0.89
C LEU A 413 17.52 -18.34 -1.51
N LYS A 414 18.56 -18.99 -0.97
CA LYS A 414 19.03 -20.31 -1.39
C LYS A 414 18.81 -21.33 -0.29
N MET A 415 18.67 -22.59 -0.71
CA MET A 415 18.61 -23.69 0.25
C MET A 415 19.92 -23.76 1.03
N GLY A 416 19.79 -23.86 2.35
CA GLY A 416 20.90 -23.86 3.29
C GLY A 416 21.36 -22.47 3.73
N ASP A 417 20.82 -21.38 3.18
CA ASP A 417 21.02 -20.04 3.72
C ASP A 417 20.56 -20.00 5.18
N VAL A 418 21.26 -19.23 5.99
CA VAL A 418 20.93 -19.01 7.40
C VAL A 418 20.43 -17.58 7.56
N ILE A 419 19.23 -17.47 8.13
CA ILE A 419 18.59 -16.21 8.48
C ILE A 419 18.43 -16.10 10.00
N LEU A 420 18.00 -14.94 10.47
CA LEU A 420 17.55 -14.80 11.86
C LEU A 420 16.06 -15.04 12.01
N LYS A 421 15.65 -15.35 13.24
CA LYS A 421 14.27 -15.56 13.65
C LYS A 421 14.01 -14.81 14.95
N THR A 422 12.85 -14.17 15.07
CA THR A 422 12.49 -13.49 16.31
C THR A 422 12.24 -14.50 17.43
N ALA A 423 12.35 -14.07 18.68
CA ALA A 423 11.97 -14.87 19.84
C ALA A 423 10.50 -15.35 19.81
N LYS A 424 9.63 -14.64 19.07
CA LYS A 424 8.22 -15.02 18.82
C LYS A 424 8.04 -15.90 17.58
N GLY A 425 9.13 -16.35 16.97
CA GLY A 425 9.13 -17.36 15.92
C GLY A 425 8.85 -16.83 14.51
N GLU A 426 9.04 -15.53 14.25
CA GLU A 426 8.89 -14.96 12.92
C GLU A 426 10.24 -14.94 12.19
N GLU A 427 10.26 -15.46 10.97
CA GLU A 427 11.48 -15.57 10.16
C GLU A 427 11.82 -14.22 9.54
N LEU A 428 13.07 -13.80 9.66
CA LEU A 428 13.56 -12.53 9.13
C LEU A 428 14.28 -12.77 7.80
N ALA A 429 13.52 -12.92 6.72
CA ALA A 429 14.02 -13.34 5.39
C ALA A 429 15.16 -12.46 4.82
N TYR A 430 15.24 -11.22 5.29
CA TYR A 430 16.16 -10.18 4.85
C TYR A 430 17.35 -9.99 5.79
N VAL A 431 17.40 -10.73 6.90
CA VAL A 431 18.55 -10.77 7.78
C VAL A 431 19.33 -12.06 7.51
N ARG A 432 20.48 -11.94 6.84
CA ARG A 432 21.25 -13.09 6.34
C ARG A 432 22.65 -13.14 6.91
N GLN A 433 23.16 -14.37 7.05
CA GLN A 433 24.55 -14.61 7.37
C GLN A 433 25.39 -14.66 6.08
N GLU A 434 26.46 -13.87 6.03
CA GLU A 434 27.44 -13.88 4.94
C GLU A 434 28.85 -13.80 5.52
N GLU A 435 29.70 -14.76 5.17
CA GLU A 435 31.10 -14.83 5.63
C GLU A 435 31.24 -14.71 7.17
N GLY A 436 30.29 -15.31 7.91
CA GLY A 436 30.27 -15.30 9.37
C GLY A 436 29.80 -13.98 10.00
N LYS A 437 29.32 -13.01 9.21
CA LYS A 437 28.73 -11.75 9.67
C LYS A 437 27.24 -11.69 9.34
N TRP A 438 26.50 -10.90 10.11
CA TRP A 438 25.07 -10.69 9.90
C TRP A 438 24.81 -9.39 9.17
N PHE A 439 23.91 -9.44 8.21
CA PHE A 439 23.48 -8.26 7.46
C PHE A 439 21.97 -8.21 7.35
N ASN A 440 21.40 -7.02 7.51
CA ASN A 440 20.03 -6.74 7.15
C ASN A 440 20.01 -6.05 5.79
N TYR A 441 19.09 -6.47 4.93
CA TYR A 441 18.85 -5.83 3.66
C TYR A 441 17.58 -5.00 3.75
N ARG A 442 17.68 -3.70 3.42
CA ARG A 442 16.53 -2.81 3.42
C ARG A 442 15.55 -3.27 2.35
N LYS A 443 14.31 -3.54 2.76
CA LYS A 443 13.28 -4.13 1.90
C LYS A 443 12.88 -3.25 0.71
N THR A 444 13.14 -1.96 0.74
CA THR A 444 12.72 -1.01 -0.30
C THR A 444 13.68 -0.90 -1.48
N ASN A 445 14.99 -1.08 -1.27
CA ASN A 445 15.99 -0.86 -2.30
C ASN A 445 17.12 -1.91 -2.32
N GLY A 446 17.10 -2.89 -1.40
CA GLY A 446 18.12 -3.94 -1.31
C GLY A 446 19.46 -3.47 -0.73
N GLU A 447 19.55 -2.26 -0.17
CA GLU A 447 20.77 -1.77 0.46
C GLU A 447 21.11 -2.62 1.69
N LYS A 448 22.40 -2.92 1.84
CA LYS A 448 22.91 -3.88 2.82
C LYS A 448 23.53 -3.19 4.03
N TYR A 449 23.10 -3.57 5.22
CA TYR A 449 23.56 -3.01 6.50
C TYR A 449 24.14 -4.09 7.40
N LEU A 450 25.36 -3.86 7.91
CA LEU A 450 25.97 -4.75 8.91
C LEU A 450 25.15 -4.72 10.21
N ILE A 451 24.97 -5.88 10.83
CA ILE A 451 24.40 -6.04 12.16
C ILE A 451 25.53 -6.43 13.12
N PRO A 452 26.09 -5.48 13.89
CA PRO A 452 27.08 -5.78 14.92
C PRO A 452 26.49 -6.73 15.95
N GLN A 453 27.22 -7.79 16.30
CA GLN A 453 26.78 -8.71 17.35
C GLN A 453 27.22 -8.19 18.72
N VAL A 454 26.36 -8.37 19.73
CA VAL A 454 26.66 -7.97 21.11
C VAL A 454 27.65 -8.93 21.76
N ILE A 455 27.58 -10.21 21.43
CA ILE A 455 28.53 -11.21 21.93
C ILE A 455 29.97 -10.78 21.59
N ASP A 456 30.87 -10.89 22.56
CA ASP A 456 32.27 -10.46 22.46
C ASP A 456 32.50 -8.96 22.19
N SER A 457 31.45 -8.14 22.30
CA SER A 457 31.55 -6.68 22.19
C SER A 457 31.95 -6.02 23.52
N GLN A 458 32.09 -4.70 23.52
CA GLN A 458 32.31 -3.89 24.72
C GLN A 458 31.01 -3.46 25.41
N CYS A 459 29.86 -4.04 25.03
CA CYS A 459 28.58 -3.74 25.65
C CYS A 459 28.62 -4.10 27.15
N ARG A 460 28.17 -3.16 27.99
CA ARG A 460 28.11 -3.31 29.45
C ARG A 460 26.68 -3.40 29.98
N GLN A 461 25.71 -3.47 29.07
CA GLN A 461 24.30 -3.54 29.41
C GLN A 461 23.99 -4.89 30.08
N ASP A 462 23.06 -4.84 31.03
CA ASP A 462 22.53 -6.02 31.69
C ASP A 462 21.82 -6.92 30.66
N PRO A 463 22.22 -8.20 30.49
CA PRO A 463 21.59 -9.12 29.54
C PRO A 463 20.09 -9.32 29.79
N ASP A 464 19.62 -9.06 31.01
CA ASP A 464 18.20 -9.18 31.36
C ASP A 464 17.40 -7.89 31.09
N LYS A 465 18.07 -6.80 30.70
CA LYS A 465 17.46 -5.50 30.38
C LYS A 465 17.74 -5.13 28.94
N GLN A 466 16.91 -5.62 28.03
CA GLN A 466 17.10 -5.47 26.57
C GLN A 466 15.93 -4.71 25.90
N SER A 467 15.29 -3.81 26.64
CA SER A 467 14.28 -2.92 26.05
C SER A 467 14.95 -1.92 25.09
N SER A 468 14.16 -1.32 24.19
CA SER A 468 14.66 -0.24 23.32
C SER A 468 15.23 0.92 24.13
N GLU A 469 14.57 1.31 25.23
CA GLU A 469 15.05 2.35 26.15
C GLU A 469 16.43 2.03 26.73
N ASP A 470 16.69 0.76 27.07
CA ASP A 470 17.99 0.37 27.60
C ASP A 470 19.11 0.51 26.54
N CYS A 471 18.83 0.10 25.30
CA CYS A 471 19.77 0.25 24.19
C CYS A 471 19.98 1.73 23.81
N HIS A 472 18.92 2.54 23.81
CA HIS A 472 18.98 3.97 23.48
C HIS A 472 19.93 4.75 24.40
N LYS A 473 20.12 4.34 25.65
CA LYS A 473 21.08 4.98 26.58
C LYS A 473 22.51 5.05 26.03
N CYS A 474 22.90 4.10 25.17
CA CYS A 474 24.23 4.06 24.55
C CYS A 474 24.21 4.29 23.04
N HIS A 475 23.04 4.16 22.39
CA HIS A 475 22.90 4.21 20.94
C HIS A 475 22.02 5.36 20.42
N ASP A 476 21.60 6.30 21.29
CA ASP A 476 20.87 7.51 20.91
C ASP A 476 21.68 8.35 19.90
N ALA A 477 21.22 8.35 18.66
CA ALA A 477 21.76 9.14 17.56
C ALA A 477 20.92 10.39 17.27
N SER A 478 19.87 10.67 18.05
CA SER A 478 18.97 11.83 17.82
C SER A 478 19.67 13.17 18.01
N LYS A 479 20.80 13.19 18.73
CA LYS A 479 21.64 14.37 18.97
C LYS A 479 22.91 14.39 18.11
N ASP A 480 23.15 13.33 17.36
CA ASP A 480 24.34 13.21 16.51
C ASP A 480 24.16 14.03 15.23
N LYS A 481 25.27 14.55 14.70
CA LYS A 481 25.29 15.01 13.30
C LYS A 481 25.45 13.78 12.40
N PRO A 482 24.66 13.63 11.32
CA PRO A 482 24.75 12.48 10.42
C PRO A 482 26.16 12.38 9.84
N SER A 483 26.90 11.33 10.21
CA SER A 483 28.19 11.00 9.59
C SER A 483 27.94 10.11 8.38
N SER A 484 28.50 10.47 7.22
CA SER A 484 28.36 9.71 5.99
C SER A 484 28.86 8.26 6.14
N GLY A 485 27.95 7.30 5.97
CA GLY A 485 28.28 5.95 5.54
C GLY A 485 28.63 4.95 6.65
N GLY A 486 28.11 3.74 6.47
CA GLY A 486 28.37 2.59 7.31
C GLY A 486 29.86 2.27 7.42
N LYS A 487 30.38 2.41 8.63
CA LYS A 487 31.41 1.56 9.19
C LYS A 487 31.01 1.17 10.60
#